data_AF-A0A5B0TI32-F1
#
_entry.id   AF-A0A5B0TI32-F1
#
_cell.length_a   1.000
_cell.length_b   1.000
_cell.length_c   1.000
_cell.angle_alpha   90.00
_cell.angle_beta   90.00
_cell.angle_gamma   90.00
#
_symmetry.space_group_name_H-M   'P 1'
#
loop_
_entity.id
_entity.type
_entity.pdbx_description
1 polymer ?
#
loop_
_entity_poly.entity_id
_entity_poly.type
_entity_poly.pdbx_seq_one_letter_code
_entity_poly.pdbx_strand_id
1 'polypeptide(L)'
;MNNYIGYCYLENDKPSFERSKLTESDSFECIAKHKVFLRKLEIENLFDVLIEEVKTFKSLLTMAQLSQEFSNFSEVHAYIENQKARTKLNISYLSILNTGKLVLDRLYIERNKFSIINDIDQSLLSGLLIERERIFKENQYYVLCCNLRNLCQHKMLPVNGLTLKYPSKSKHGNGVITKFQIPLVLSAMEEKEKIKLLKGLNSAFKDELLKYDLVDLNRAIDGYFEGIFDLMIKLRTLVNKSVTGAEDYFSKLLDQNIDLDVKRLLGPPELVVNNERKFYLDFEWFRVAHYLEEKNNSHFKSSNLIRTQYLSNEP
;
A
#
# COMPACT_ATOMS: atom_id res chain seq x y z
N MET A 1 25.85 -30.03 -14.95
CA MET A 1 24.42 -29.64 -14.91
C MET A 1 24.02 -29.16 -16.29
N ASN A 2 22.83 -29.53 -16.79
CA ASN A 2 22.33 -29.06 -18.08
C ASN A 2 21.48 -27.81 -17.85
N ASN A 3 22.12 -26.65 -17.99
CA ASN A 3 21.47 -25.35 -17.87
C ASN A 3 21.50 -24.67 -19.24
N TYR A 4 20.37 -24.20 -19.72
CA TYR A 4 20.27 -23.59 -21.03
C TYR A 4 19.05 -22.67 -21.15
N ILE A 5 19.10 -21.78 -22.13
CA ILE A 5 17.94 -21.06 -22.65
C ILE A 5 17.42 -21.84 -23.84
N GLY A 6 16.19 -22.33 -23.76
CA GLY A 6 15.49 -22.99 -24.85
C GLY A 6 14.61 -22.00 -25.59
N TYR A 7 14.61 -22.04 -26.92
CA TYR A 7 13.68 -21.23 -27.71
C TYR A 7 13.27 -21.94 -29.01
N CYS A 8 12.10 -21.58 -29.51
CA CYS A 8 11.53 -22.12 -30.73
C CYS A 8 11.29 -20.99 -31.72
N TYR A 9 11.68 -21.19 -32.98
CA TYR A 9 11.55 -20.21 -34.05
C TYR A 9 11.10 -20.89 -35.34
N LEU A 10 10.60 -20.08 -36.29
CA LEU A 10 10.28 -20.54 -37.63
C LEU A 10 11.51 -20.47 -38.54
N GLU A 11 11.80 -21.59 -39.17
CA GLU A 11 12.78 -21.71 -40.25
C GLU A 11 12.12 -22.42 -41.43
N ASN A 12 11.99 -21.75 -42.58
CA ASN A 12 11.32 -22.30 -43.76
C ASN A 12 9.90 -22.87 -43.44
N ASP A 13 9.09 -22.10 -42.69
CA ASP A 13 7.74 -22.48 -42.24
C ASP A 13 7.66 -23.74 -41.36
N LYS A 14 8.79 -24.19 -40.80
CA LYS A 14 8.85 -25.29 -39.83
C LYS A 14 9.39 -24.83 -38.49
N PRO A 15 8.89 -25.37 -37.37
CA PRO A 15 9.42 -25.07 -36.06
C PRO A 15 10.81 -25.71 -35.87
N SER A 16 11.81 -24.88 -35.60
CA SER A 16 13.15 -25.28 -35.19
C SER A 16 13.33 -24.98 -33.70
N PHE A 17 14.08 -25.84 -33.00
CA PHE A 17 14.37 -25.70 -31.56
C PHE A 17 15.86 -25.50 -31.35
N GLU A 18 16.22 -24.45 -30.63
CA GLU A 18 17.61 -24.17 -30.26
C GLU A 18 17.77 -24.07 -28.76
N ARG A 19 19.01 -24.34 -28.33
CA ARG A 19 19.43 -24.30 -26.93
C ARG A 19 20.74 -23.53 -26.84
N SER A 20 20.72 -22.42 -26.11
CA SER A 20 21.96 -21.75 -25.72
C SER A 20 22.40 -22.22 -24.35
N LYS A 21 23.59 -22.81 -24.23
CA LYS A 21 24.10 -23.33 -22.95
C LYS A 21 24.44 -22.19 -22.01
N LEU A 22 24.06 -22.32 -20.74
CA LEU A 22 24.40 -21.39 -19.68
C LEU A 22 25.37 -22.04 -18.70
N THR A 23 26.24 -21.23 -18.09
CA THR A 23 27.02 -21.68 -16.94
C THR A 23 26.13 -21.81 -15.70
N GLU A 24 26.65 -22.50 -14.69
CA GLU A 24 25.97 -22.58 -13.38
C GLU A 24 25.81 -21.19 -12.76
N SER A 25 26.85 -20.35 -12.85
CA SER A 25 26.80 -18.95 -12.37
C SER A 25 25.71 -18.14 -13.05
N ASP A 26 25.62 -18.20 -14.39
CA ASP A 26 24.60 -17.46 -15.14
C ASP A 26 23.18 -17.90 -14.76
N SER A 27 22.98 -19.21 -14.56
CA SER A 27 21.67 -19.74 -14.16
C SER A 27 21.26 -19.29 -12.75
N PHE A 28 22.21 -19.19 -11.82
CA PHE A 28 21.95 -18.65 -10.48
C PHE A 28 21.64 -17.15 -10.53
N GLU A 29 22.38 -16.40 -11.34
CA GLU A 29 22.14 -14.97 -11.52
C GLU A 29 20.76 -14.73 -12.16
N CYS A 30 20.39 -15.47 -13.21
CA CYS A 30 19.05 -15.40 -13.82
C CYS A 30 17.94 -15.60 -12.77
N ILE A 31 18.05 -16.63 -11.93
CA ILE A 31 17.06 -16.91 -10.88
C ILE A 31 16.99 -15.75 -9.87
N ALA A 32 18.15 -15.20 -9.47
CA ALA A 32 18.22 -14.08 -8.54
C ALA A 32 17.58 -12.81 -9.13
N LYS A 33 17.88 -12.47 -10.39
CA LYS A 33 17.29 -11.32 -11.09
C LYS A 33 15.78 -11.49 -11.31
N HIS A 34 15.32 -12.68 -11.68
CA HIS A 34 13.89 -12.95 -11.81
C HIS A 34 13.14 -12.79 -10.49
N LYS A 35 13.76 -13.19 -9.37
CA LYS A 35 13.19 -12.99 -8.03
C LYS A 35 12.97 -11.51 -7.71
N VAL A 36 13.85 -10.61 -8.17
CA VAL A 36 13.67 -9.15 -8.01
C VAL A 36 12.35 -8.70 -8.65
N PHE A 37 12.06 -9.13 -9.88
CA PHE A 37 10.80 -8.79 -10.57
C PHE A 37 9.57 -9.30 -9.84
N LEU A 38 9.57 -10.57 -9.43
CA LEU A 38 8.44 -11.15 -8.70
C LEU A 38 8.14 -10.37 -7.42
N ARG A 39 9.18 -9.99 -6.68
CA ARG A 39 9.05 -9.28 -5.40
C ARG A 39 8.65 -7.83 -5.57
N LYS A 40 9.17 -7.16 -6.59
CA LYS A 40 8.75 -5.82 -6.97
C LYS A 40 7.27 -5.81 -7.39
N LEU A 41 6.83 -6.73 -8.24
CA LEU A 41 5.41 -6.81 -8.60
C LEU A 41 4.52 -7.13 -7.40
N GLU A 42 4.95 -8.05 -6.54
CA GLU A 42 4.18 -8.46 -5.37
C GLU A 42 3.88 -7.27 -4.44
N ILE A 43 4.88 -6.45 -4.12
CA ILE A 43 4.66 -5.32 -3.23
C ILE A 43 3.81 -4.22 -3.88
N GLU A 44 3.98 -3.98 -5.18
CA GLU A 44 3.15 -3.01 -5.91
C GLU A 44 1.69 -3.43 -5.96
N ASN A 45 1.40 -4.72 -6.14
CA ASN A 45 0.04 -5.26 -6.06
C ASN A 45 -0.59 -5.05 -4.68
N LEU A 46 0.13 -5.39 -3.61
CA LEU A 46 -0.38 -5.21 -2.24
C LEU A 46 -0.64 -3.75 -1.91
N PHE A 47 0.23 -2.87 -2.40
CA PHE A 47 0.07 -1.44 -2.22
C PHE A 47 -1.09 -0.86 -3.02
N ASP A 48 -1.33 -1.35 -4.24
CA ASP A 48 -2.50 -0.98 -5.04
C ASP A 48 -3.80 -1.33 -4.31
N VAL A 49 -3.89 -2.54 -3.73
CA VAL A 49 -5.05 -2.95 -2.92
C VAL A 49 -5.27 -2.00 -1.74
N LEU A 50 -4.21 -1.57 -1.05
CA LEU A 50 -4.33 -0.57 0.03
C LEU A 50 -4.91 0.76 -0.49
N ILE A 51 -4.45 1.22 -1.64
CA ILE A 51 -4.95 2.47 -2.26
C ILE A 51 -6.43 2.35 -2.61
N GLU A 52 -6.85 1.24 -3.20
CA GLU A 52 -8.26 1.01 -3.55
C GLU A 52 -9.16 0.90 -2.30
N GLU A 53 -8.67 0.32 -1.21
CA GLU A 53 -9.37 0.29 0.08
C GLU A 53 -9.55 1.70 0.65
N VAL A 54 -8.52 2.55 0.59
CA VAL A 54 -8.61 3.95 1.03
C VAL A 54 -9.60 4.74 0.16
N LYS A 55 -9.57 4.57 -1.16
CA LYS A 55 -10.55 5.19 -2.08
C LYS A 55 -11.98 4.77 -1.73
N THR A 56 -12.18 3.47 -1.50
CA THR A 56 -13.48 2.92 -1.12
C THR A 56 -13.97 3.53 0.19
N PHE A 57 -13.11 3.64 1.20
CA PHE A 57 -13.43 4.30 2.46
C PHE A 57 -13.83 5.76 2.28
N LYS A 58 -13.07 6.53 1.49
CA LYS A 58 -13.36 7.95 1.22
C LYS A 58 -14.68 8.14 0.46
N SER A 59 -15.00 7.24 -0.46
CA SER A 59 -16.29 7.22 -1.15
C SER A 59 -17.44 6.92 -0.17
N LEU A 60 -17.31 5.89 0.66
CA LEU A 60 -18.27 5.56 1.72
C LEU A 60 -18.49 6.72 2.69
N LEU A 61 -17.40 7.41 3.06
CA LEU A 61 -17.44 8.58 3.92
C LEU A 61 -18.24 9.72 3.29
N THR A 62 -17.97 10.02 2.02
CA THR A 62 -18.68 11.07 1.27
C THR A 62 -20.16 10.75 1.13
N MET A 63 -20.50 9.49 0.83
CA MET A 63 -21.90 9.05 0.77
C MET A 63 -22.59 9.18 2.14
N ALA A 64 -21.93 8.80 3.23
CA ALA A 64 -22.46 8.95 4.57
C ALA A 64 -22.70 10.43 4.91
N GLN A 65 -21.75 11.32 4.57
CA GLN A 65 -21.91 12.76 4.76
C GLN A 65 -23.12 13.32 4.00
N LEU A 66 -23.21 13.06 2.69
CA LEU A 66 -24.33 13.54 1.87
C LEU A 66 -25.68 12.99 2.38
N SER A 67 -25.73 11.72 2.79
CA SER A 67 -26.96 11.15 3.35
C SER A 67 -27.43 11.85 4.62
N GLN A 68 -26.50 12.35 5.45
CA GLN A 68 -26.83 13.10 6.66
C GLN A 68 -27.21 14.55 6.38
N GLU A 69 -26.62 15.19 5.36
CA GLU A 69 -26.92 16.58 4.99
C GLU A 69 -28.29 16.73 4.30
N PHE A 70 -28.72 15.73 3.53
CA PHE A 70 -29.94 15.81 2.70
C PHE A 70 -31.12 14.95 3.21
N SER A 71 -31.03 14.41 4.43
CA SER A 71 -32.06 13.51 4.97
C SER A 71 -33.24 14.24 5.61
N ASN A 72 -34.42 14.11 5.00
CA ASN A 72 -35.72 14.43 5.59
C ASN A 72 -36.37 13.18 6.22
N PHE A 73 -35.58 12.35 6.92
CA PHE A 73 -36.07 11.09 7.49
C PHE A 73 -36.76 11.31 8.83
N SER A 74 -37.72 10.44 9.18
CA SER A 74 -38.15 10.30 10.57
C SER A 74 -36.98 9.82 11.44
N GLU A 75 -36.98 10.15 12.73
CA GLU A 75 -35.87 9.83 13.65
C GLU A 75 -35.47 8.35 13.57
N VAL A 76 -36.45 7.44 13.52
CA VAL A 76 -36.21 5.98 13.43
C VAL A 76 -35.48 5.60 12.12
N HIS A 77 -35.88 6.17 10.99
CA HIS A 77 -35.20 5.91 9.71
C HIS A 77 -33.79 6.48 9.71
N ALA A 78 -33.58 7.65 10.33
CA ALA A 78 -32.24 8.23 10.48
C ALA A 78 -31.32 7.33 11.33
N TYR A 79 -31.82 6.70 12.40
CA TYR A 79 -31.06 5.73 13.19
C TYR A 79 -30.67 4.48 12.40
N ILE A 80 -31.59 3.94 11.58
CA ILE A 80 -31.32 2.76 10.74
C ILE A 80 -30.25 3.07 9.69
N GLU A 81 -30.36 4.20 8.99
CA GLU A 81 -29.37 4.58 7.97
C GLU A 81 -28.00 4.91 8.60
N ASN A 82 -27.97 5.57 9.76
CA ASN A 82 -26.73 5.77 10.51
C ASN A 82 -26.09 4.45 10.92
N GLN A 83 -26.88 3.45 11.34
CA GLN A 83 -26.33 2.12 11.64
C GLN A 83 -25.72 1.47 10.40
N LYS A 84 -26.41 1.50 9.26
CA LYS A 84 -25.89 0.94 7.99
C LYS A 84 -24.59 1.63 7.56
N ALA A 85 -24.53 2.96 7.65
CA ALA A 85 -23.33 3.74 7.34
C ALA A 85 -22.17 3.35 8.26
N ARG A 86 -22.40 3.28 9.57
CA ARG A 86 -21.39 2.83 10.56
C ARG A 86 -20.87 1.42 10.25
N THR A 87 -21.74 0.48 9.91
CA THR A 87 -21.32 -0.89 9.56
C THR A 87 -20.40 -0.89 8.34
N LYS A 88 -20.77 -0.20 7.26
CA LYS A 88 -19.94 -0.13 6.04
C LYS A 88 -18.59 0.54 6.31
N LEU A 89 -18.60 1.64 7.07
CA LEU A 89 -17.36 2.35 7.43
C LEU A 89 -16.47 1.49 8.32
N ASN A 90 -17.01 0.74 9.28
CA ASN A 90 -16.23 -0.19 10.11
C ASN A 90 -15.56 -1.29 9.27
N ILE A 91 -16.30 -1.91 8.34
CA ILE A 91 -15.77 -2.96 7.46
C ILE A 91 -14.59 -2.40 6.66
N SER A 92 -14.78 -1.25 6.01
CA SER A 92 -13.75 -0.61 5.19
C SER A 92 -12.55 -0.15 6.03
N TYR A 93 -12.78 0.43 7.21
CA TYR A 93 -11.71 0.86 8.12
C TYR A 93 -10.84 -0.32 8.57
N LEU A 94 -11.46 -1.43 8.97
CA LEU A 94 -10.75 -2.65 9.35
C LEU A 94 -9.99 -3.24 8.15
N SER A 95 -10.55 -3.17 6.94
CA SER A 95 -9.87 -3.61 5.72
C SER A 95 -8.58 -2.82 5.50
N ILE A 96 -8.64 -1.49 5.58
CA ILE A 96 -7.45 -0.62 5.46
C ILE A 96 -6.39 -0.98 6.50
N LEU A 97 -6.77 -1.12 7.77
CA LEU A 97 -5.82 -1.43 8.83
C LEU A 97 -5.14 -2.81 8.65
N ASN A 98 -5.87 -3.79 8.13
CA ASN A 98 -5.36 -5.14 7.89
C ASN A 98 -4.49 -5.19 6.62
N THR A 99 -4.93 -4.59 5.53
CA THR A 99 -4.14 -4.48 4.29
C THR A 99 -2.88 -3.67 4.51
N GLY A 100 -2.96 -2.56 5.25
CA GLY A 100 -1.79 -1.75 5.62
C GLY A 100 -0.79 -2.55 6.46
N LYS A 101 -1.26 -3.35 7.42
CA LYS A 101 -0.40 -4.28 8.15
C LYS A 101 0.26 -5.29 7.21
N LEU A 102 -0.49 -5.88 6.29
CA LEU A 102 0.05 -6.86 5.33
C LEU A 102 1.16 -6.25 4.47
N VAL A 103 0.97 -5.02 3.96
CA VAL A 103 2.01 -4.28 3.23
C VAL A 103 3.26 -4.13 4.10
N LEU A 104 3.11 -3.59 5.32
CA LEU A 104 4.24 -3.37 6.24
C LEU A 104 4.98 -4.67 6.60
N ASP A 105 4.24 -5.74 6.84
CA ASP A 105 4.78 -7.06 7.17
C ASP A 105 5.54 -7.67 5.98
N ARG A 106 5.05 -7.48 4.75
CA ARG A 106 5.76 -7.94 3.53
C ARG A 106 6.98 -7.10 3.21
N LEU A 107 6.96 -5.79 3.50
CA LEU A 107 8.15 -4.94 3.41
C LEU A 107 9.26 -5.49 4.31
N TYR A 108 8.99 -5.61 5.61
CA TYR A 108 9.98 -6.08 6.57
C TYR A 108 9.37 -6.59 7.89
N ILE A 109 9.79 -7.80 8.29
CA ILE A 109 9.60 -8.34 9.64
C ILE A 109 10.96 -8.77 10.19
N GLU A 110 11.32 -8.23 11.35
CA GLU A 110 12.60 -8.44 12.04
C GLU A 110 12.96 -9.92 12.28
N ARG A 111 11.94 -10.77 12.45
CA ARG A 111 12.10 -12.21 12.76
C ARG A 111 11.84 -13.15 11.58
N ASN A 112 11.63 -12.65 10.36
CA ASN A 112 11.09 -13.47 9.27
C ASN A 112 11.94 -13.44 8.00
N LYS A 113 12.07 -14.62 7.35
CA LYS A 113 12.75 -14.80 6.05
C LYS A 113 11.94 -14.25 4.87
N PHE A 114 10.67 -13.91 5.09
CA PHE A 114 9.73 -13.51 4.03
C PHE A 114 9.65 -11.99 3.78
N SER A 115 10.76 -11.27 3.93
CA SER A 115 10.80 -9.82 3.70
C SER A 115 11.19 -9.51 2.25
N ILE A 116 10.41 -8.66 1.59
CA ILE A 116 10.63 -8.27 0.20
C ILE A 116 11.97 -7.55 0.03
N ILE A 117 12.36 -6.67 0.96
CA ILE A 117 13.65 -5.99 0.85
C ILE A 117 14.82 -6.98 0.92
N ASN A 118 14.77 -7.98 1.82
CA ASN A 118 15.81 -9.01 1.91
C ASN A 118 15.87 -9.90 0.67
N ASP A 119 14.72 -10.17 0.06
CA ASP A 119 14.63 -10.99 -1.14
C ASP A 119 15.12 -10.28 -2.41
N ILE A 120 15.07 -8.93 -2.43
CA ILE A 120 15.61 -8.10 -3.51
C ILE A 120 17.10 -7.82 -3.28
N ASP A 121 17.44 -7.20 -2.15
CA ASP A 121 18.80 -6.87 -1.75
C ASP A 121 18.83 -6.51 -0.25
N GLN A 122 19.40 -7.41 0.56
CA GLN A 122 19.53 -7.25 2.00
C GLN A 122 20.34 -6.01 2.41
N SER A 123 21.26 -5.51 1.58
CA SER A 123 22.07 -4.33 1.89
C SER A 123 21.21 -3.05 2.00
N LEU A 124 20.04 -3.04 1.37
CA LEU A 124 19.10 -1.92 1.37
C LEU A 124 18.27 -1.80 2.65
N LEU A 125 18.28 -2.83 3.50
CA LEU A 125 17.44 -2.90 4.69
C LEU A 125 17.68 -1.72 5.65
N SER A 126 18.94 -1.34 5.87
CA SER A 126 19.30 -0.23 6.76
C SER A 126 18.63 1.08 6.34
N GLY A 127 18.61 1.35 5.03
CA GLY A 127 17.96 2.53 4.45
C GLY A 127 16.45 2.57 4.67
N LEU A 128 15.79 1.40 4.64
CA LEU A 128 14.35 1.29 4.91
C LEU A 128 14.05 1.45 6.41
N LEU A 129 14.90 0.92 7.29
CA LEU A 129 14.72 1.04 8.74
C LEU A 129 14.85 2.49 9.24
N ILE A 130 15.81 3.25 8.68
CA ILE A 130 15.96 4.68 8.97
C ILE A 130 14.68 5.44 8.63
N GLU A 131 14.11 5.16 7.46
CA GLU A 131 12.86 5.80 7.03
C GLU A 131 11.67 5.44 7.93
N ARG A 132 11.58 4.17 8.32
CA ARG A 132 10.54 3.70 9.24
C ARG A 132 10.63 4.39 10.60
N GLU A 133 11.85 4.58 11.11
CA GLU A 133 12.08 5.30 12.35
C GLU A 133 11.71 6.79 12.22
N ARG A 134 12.06 7.42 11.10
CA ARG A 134 11.65 8.80 10.77
C ARG A 134 10.12 8.94 10.82
N ILE A 135 9.41 8.10 10.08
CA ILE A 135 7.94 8.14 10.00
C ILE A 135 7.30 7.90 11.37
N PHE A 136 7.85 6.98 12.16
CA PHE A 136 7.35 6.73 13.52
C PHE A 136 7.53 7.95 14.45
N LYS A 137 8.58 8.74 14.26
CA LYS A 137 8.83 9.97 15.04
C LYS A 137 7.99 11.15 14.55
N GLU A 138 7.82 11.29 13.24
CA GLU A 138 7.22 12.49 12.63
C GLU A 138 5.71 12.37 12.47
N ASN A 139 5.19 11.19 12.10
CA ASN A 139 3.77 10.99 11.82
C ASN A 139 3.05 10.34 13.00
N GLN A 140 2.49 11.17 13.88
CA GLN A 140 1.78 10.71 15.08
C GLN A 140 0.49 9.94 14.75
N TYR A 141 -0.20 10.27 13.65
CA TYR A 141 -1.40 9.57 13.21
C TYR A 141 -1.10 8.15 12.71
N TYR A 142 0.05 7.93 12.07
CA TYR A 142 0.53 6.60 11.71
C TYR A 142 0.73 5.72 12.95
N VAL A 143 1.40 6.24 13.99
CA VAL A 143 1.61 5.52 15.26
C VAL A 143 0.27 5.22 15.95
N LEU A 144 -0.63 6.21 15.99
CA LEU A 144 -1.96 6.07 16.56
C LEU A 144 -2.75 4.95 15.87
N CYS A 145 -2.76 4.91 14.54
CA CYS A 145 -3.44 3.85 13.78
C CYS A 145 -2.81 2.48 13.96
N CYS A 146 -1.48 2.39 14.09
CA CYS A 146 -0.83 1.12 14.43
C CYS A 146 -1.32 0.59 15.79
N ASN A 147 -1.48 1.46 16.78
CA ASN A 147 -2.03 1.09 18.08
C ASN A 147 -3.52 0.76 18.00
N LEU A 148 -4.31 1.56 17.27
CA LEU A 148 -5.73 1.37 17.07
C LEU A 148 -6.03 0.02 16.40
N ARG A 149 -5.24 -0.39 15.39
CA ARG A 149 -5.35 -1.72 14.78
C ARG A 149 -5.24 -2.84 15.81
N ASN A 150 -4.23 -2.78 16.68
CA ASN A 150 -4.02 -3.81 17.70
C ASN A 150 -5.21 -3.88 18.68
N LEU A 151 -5.89 -2.76 18.94
CA LEU A 151 -7.12 -2.74 19.74
C LEU A 151 -8.32 -3.31 18.95
N CYS A 152 -8.49 -2.89 17.70
CA CYS A 152 -9.60 -3.30 16.85
C CYS A 152 -9.59 -4.81 16.55
N GLN A 153 -8.41 -5.42 16.44
CA GLN A 153 -8.28 -6.87 16.19
C GLN A 153 -8.85 -7.75 17.30
N HIS A 154 -9.02 -7.22 18.51
CA HIS A 154 -9.32 -8.05 19.68
C HIS A 154 -10.51 -7.58 20.50
N LYS A 155 -10.96 -6.32 20.36
CA LYS A 155 -11.83 -5.72 21.39
C LYS A 155 -12.89 -4.73 20.92
N MET A 156 -12.67 -3.97 19.86
CA MET A 156 -13.58 -2.87 19.50
C MET A 156 -13.76 -2.69 18.00
N LEU A 157 -14.93 -2.16 17.63
CA LEU A 157 -15.13 -1.54 16.33
C LEU A 157 -14.66 -0.07 16.39
N PRO A 158 -13.95 0.43 15.37
CA PRO A 158 -13.43 1.80 15.38
C PRO A 158 -14.54 2.86 15.27
N VAL A 159 -15.52 2.66 14.39
CA VAL A 159 -16.57 3.63 14.08
C VAL A 159 -17.80 3.39 14.95
N ASN A 160 -17.84 4.07 16.11
CA ASN A 160 -18.94 3.94 17.08
C ASN A 160 -20.02 5.02 16.92
N GLY A 161 -19.66 6.18 16.37
CA GLY A 161 -20.57 7.28 16.08
C GLY A 161 -20.20 8.00 14.79
N LEU A 162 -21.20 8.65 14.19
CA LEU A 162 -21.00 9.61 13.10
C LEU A 162 -21.56 10.93 13.59
N THR A 163 -20.75 11.99 13.59
CA THR A 163 -21.19 13.30 14.06
C THR A 163 -21.06 14.30 12.92
N LEU A 164 -22.20 14.77 12.44
CA LEU A 164 -22.28 15.97 11.62
C LEU A 164 -22.26 17.16 12.58
N LYS A 165 -21.14 17.90 12.65
CA LYS A 165 -21.18 19.21 13.30
C LYS A 165 -21.81 20.19 12.31
N TYR A 166 -23.04 20.60 12.60
CA TYR A 166 -23.67 21.70 11.89
C TYR A 166 -22.81 22.97 12.09
N PRO A 167 -22.65 23.79 11.04
CA PRO A 167 -21.86 25.00 11.08
C PRO A 167 -22.31 25.92 12.21
N SER A 168 -21.38 26.30 13.08
CA SER A 168 -21.49 27.59 13.75
C SER A 168 -21.24 28.68 12.71
N LYS A 169 -21.98 29.79 12.77
CA LYS A 169 -21.72 30.96 11.92
C LYS A 169 -20.23 31.29 12.01
N SER A 170 -19.55 31.33 10.87
CA SER A 170 -18.18 31.82 10.80
C SER A 170 -18.13 33.21 11.45
N LYS A 171 -17.18 33.44 12.37
CA LYS A 171 -16.94 34.77 12.95
C LYS A 171 -16.64 35.83 11.88
N HIS A 172 -16.25 35.38 10.69
CA HIS A 172 -16.02 36.19 9.51
C HIS A 172 -16.96 35.71 8.40
N GLY A 173 -18.00 36.50 8.14
CA GLY A 173 -19.11 36.15 7.26
C GLY A 173 -18.69 35.61 5.89
N ASN A 174 -19.58 34.80 5.33
CA ASN A 174 -19.54 34.12 4.03
C ASN A 174 -18.77 32.79 3.98
N GLY A 175 -19.25 31.83 4.77
CA GLY A 175 -18.95 30.41 4.58
C GLY A 175 -19.67 29.56 5.63
N VAL A 176 -20.70 28.82 5.21
CA VAL A 176 -21.31 27.78 6.03
C VAL A 176 -20.41 26.55 5.94
N ILE A 177 -19.65 26.26 7.00
CA ILE A 177 -18.69 25.15 7.03
C ILE A 177 -19.30 23.97 7.79
N THR A 178 -19.69 22.90 7.08
CA THR A 178 -20.06 21.61 7.71
C THR A 178 -18.78 20.80 7.98
N LYS A 179 -18.60 20.32 9.22
CA LYS A 179 -17.47 19.44 9.58
C LYS A 179 -18.00 18.03 9.84
N PHE A 180 -17.76 17.12 8.90
CA PHE A 180 -18.02 15.70 9.10
C PHE A 180 -16.81 15.05 9.78
N GLN A 181 -17.01 14.51 10.98
CA GLN A 181 -15.97 13.79 11.71
C GLN A 181 -16.46 12.37 12.02
N ILE A 182 -15.52 11.43 12.04
CA ILE A 182 -15.74 10.13 12.66
C ILE A 182 -15.04 10.16 14.03
N PRO A 183 -15.76 10.53 15.10
CA PRO A 183 -15.13 10.66 16.40
C PRO A 183 -14.95 9.30 17.07
N LEU A 184 -13.73 9.07 17.57
CA LEU A 184 -13.45 8.11 18.63
C LEU A 184 -13.26 8.90 19.93
N VAL A 185 -14.23 8.78 20.84
CA VAL A 185 -14.22 9.46 22.14
C VAL A 185 -13.38 8.68 23.12
N LEU A 186 -12.36 9.30 23.71
CA LEU A 186 -11.38 8.58 24.53
C LEU A 186 -11.93 8.25 25.93
N SER A 187 -12.78 9.10 26.50
CA SER A 187 -13.46 8.86 27.78
C SER A 187 -14.42 7.67 27.76
N ALA A 188 -14.88 7.25 26.59
CA ALA A 188 -15.72 6.07 26.42
C ALA A 188 -14.92 4.75 26.41
N MET A 189 -13.59 4.81 26.38
CA MET A 189 -12.71 3.64 26.36
C MET A 189 -12.31 3.21 27.78
N GLU A 190 -12.02 1.93 27.97
CA GLU A 190 -11.38 1.48 29.21
C GLU A 190 -9.98 2.10 29.35
N GLU A 191 -9.59 2.45 30.58
CA GLU A 191 -8.30 3.10 30.85
C GLU A 191 -7.10 2.29 30.30
N LYS A 192 -7.17 0.95 30.39
CA LYS A 192 -6.15 0.04 29.85
C LYS A 192 -6.03 0.12 28.32
N GLU A 193 -7.12 0.40 27.63
CA GLU A 193 -7.17 0.52 26.16
C GLU A 193 -6.68 1.88 25.71
N LYS A 194 -7.06 2.93 26.44
CA LYS A 194 -6.56 4.28 26.25
C LYS A 194 -5.03 4.35 26.39
N ILE A 195 -4.47 3.72 27.43
CA ILE A 195 -3.01 3.61 27.61
C ILE A 195 -2.34 2.93 26.40
N LYS A 196 -2.95 1.85 25.88
CA LYS A 196 -2.44 1.15 24.70
C LYS A 196 -2.53 2.00 23.43
N LEU A 197 -3.63 2.73 23.24
CA LEU A 197 -3.85 3.60 22.09
C LEU A 197 -2.81 4.74 22.05
N LEU A 198 -2.52 5.33 23.20
CA LEU A 198 -1.61 6.47 23.32
C LEU A 198 -0.12 6.08 23.39
N LYS A 199 0.20 4.78 23.42
CA LYS A 199 1.57 4.31 23.56
C LYS A 199 2.48 4.80 22.42
N GLY A 200 3.64 5.35 22.76
CA GLY A 200 4.64 5.79 21.76
C GLY A 200 4.34 7.12 21.07
N LEU A 201 3.17 7.73 21.29
CA LEU A 201 2.89 9.09 20.81
C LEU A 201 3.73 10.12 21.59
N ASN A 202 4.07 11.22 20.95
CA ASN A 202 4.74 12.35 21.60
C ASN A 202 3.82 13.02 22.65
N SER A 203 4.41 13.76 23.59
CA SER A 203 3.66 14.37 24.69
C SER A 203 2.65 15.42 24.21
N ALA A 204 3.07 16.33 23.33
CA ALA A 204 2.21 17.41 22.84
C ALA A 204 0.93 16.89 22.15
N PHE A 205 1.06 15.86 21.31
CA PHE A 205 -0.07 15.25 20.62
C PHE A 205 -0.97 14.46 21.56
N LYS A 206 -0.40 13.75 22.56
CA LYS A 206 -1.19 13.11 23.62
C LYS A 206 -2.02 14.14 24.38
N ASP A 207 -1.40 15.24 24.79
CA ASP A 207 -2.06 16.30 25.56
C ASP A 207 -3.20 16.93 24.75
N GLU A 208 -3.01 17.13 23.44
CA GLU A 208 -4.06 17.58 22.52
C GLU A 208 -5.24 16.59 22.49
N LEU A 209 -4.97 15.30 22.27
CA LEU A 209 -6.00 14.27 22.21
C LEU A 209 -6.78 14.14 23.52
N LEU A 210 -6.08 14.22 24.66
CA LEU A 210 -6.69 14.16 25.99
C LEU A 210 -7.52 15.42 26.30
N LYS A 211 -7.05 16.59 25.88
CA LYS A 211 -7.76 17.86 26.07
C LYS A 211 -9.08 17.90 25.29
N TYR A 212 -9.08 17.42 24.05
CA TYR A 212 -10.27 17.39 23.21
C TYR A 212 -11.12 16.13 23.39
N ASP A 213 -10.60 15.12 24.09
CA ASP A 213 -11.22 13.81 24.33
C ASP A 213 -11.68 13.10 23.05
N LEU A 214 -10.99 13.34 21.93
CA LEU A 214 -11.49 12.99 20.61
C LEU A 214 -10.36 12.70 19.62
N VAL A 215 -10.47 11.57 18.93
CA VAL A 215 -9.67 11.25 17.74
C VAL A 215 -10.58 11.29 16.52
N ASP A 216 -10.18 12.03 15.49
CA ASP A 216 -10.84 11.98 14.18
C ASP A 216 -10.29 10.81 13.37
N LEU A 217 -11.07 9.74 13.26
CA LEU A 217 -10.65 8.50 12.59
C LEU A 217 -10.38 8.70 11.10
N ASN A 218 -11.02 9.67 10.45
CA ASN A 218 -10.71 9.99 9.07
C ASN A 218 -9.26 10.51 8.94
N ARG A 219 -8.85 11.37 9.88
CA ARG A 219 -7.50 11.95 9.91
C ARG A 219 -6.45 10.91 10.30
N ALA A 220 -6.84 9.97 11.16
CA ALA A 220 -6.01 8.85 11.53
C ALA A 220 -5.71 7.94 10.33
N ILE A 221 -6.70 7.65 9.47
CA ILE A 221 -6.49 6.88 8.23
C ILE A 221 -5.59 7.62 7.25
N ASP A 222 -5.76 8.93 7.09
CA ASP A 222 -4.90 9.73 6.21
C ASP A 222 -3.44 9.64 6.64
N GLY A 223 -3.15 9.90 7.92
CA GLY A 223 -1.79 9.77 8.42
C GLY A 223 -1.25 8.34 8.38
N TYR A 224 -2.09 7.32 8.56
CA TYR A 224 -1.67 5.92 8.40
C TYR A 224 -1.28 5.59 6.96
N PHE A 225 -2.09 6.02 6.00
CA PHE A 225 -1.83 5.84 4.58
C PHE A 225 -0.58 6.60 4.15
N GLU A 226 -0.43 7.87 4.54
CA GLU A 226 0.76 8.68 4.28
C GLU A 226 2.04 8.01 4.79
N GLY A 227 2.03 7.47 6.02
CA GLY A 227 3.18 6.76 6.56
C GLY A 227 3.56 5.50 5.78
N ILE A 228 2.58 4.74 5.27
CA ILE A 228 2.87 3.58 4.40
C ILE A 228 3.35 4.03 3.02
N PHE A 229 2.77 5.11 2.49
CA PHE A 229 3.11 5.67 1.20
C PHE A 229 4.57 6.17 1.17
N ASP A 230 5.02 6.89 2.21
CA ASP A 230 6.42 7.33 2.34
C ASP A 230 7.39 6.13 2.35
N LEU A 231 7.04 5.05 3.06
CA LEU A 231 7.82 3.80 3.04
C LEU A 231 7.89 3.18 1.65
N MET A 232 6.78 3.21 0.90
CA MET A 232 6.73 2.69 -0.47
C MET A 232 7.58 3.52 -1.43
N ILE A 233 7.55 4.86 -1.35
CA ILE A 233 8.45 5.72 -2.13
C ILE A 233 9.91 5.39 -1.82
N LYS A 234 10.23 5.27 -0.52
CA LYS A 234 11.59 4.93 -0.12
C LYS A 234 12.02 3.58 -0.67
N LEU A 235 11.16 2.56 -0.57
CA LEU A 235 11.41 1.25 -1.14
C LEU A 235 11.72 1.36 -2.63
N ARG A 236 10.83 1.99 -3.41
CA ARG A 236 10.99 2.19 -4.87
C ARG A 236 12.34 2.81 -5.20
N THR A 237 12.72 3.86 -4.47
CA THR A 237 14.01 4.54 -4.64
C THR A 237 15.19 3.61 -4.36
N LEU A 238 15.13 2.82 -3.29
CA LEU A 238 16.20 1.89 -2.90
C LEU A 238 16.37 0.76 -3.91
N VAL A 239 15.26 0.15 -4.35
CA VAL A 239 15.29 -1.05 -5.22
C VAL A 239 15.46 -0.71 -6.69
N ASN A 240 15.33 0.56 -7.09
CA ASN A 240 15.37 0.98 -8.49
C ASN A 240 16.62 0.44 -9.22
N LYS A 241 17.80 0.57 -8.61
CA LYS A 241 19.05 0.06 -9.19
C LYS A 241 19.04 -1.46 -9.39
N SER A 242 18.44 -2.21 -8.46
CA SER A 242 18.35 -3.67 -8.55
C SER A 242 17.36 -4.10 -9.62
N VAL A 243 16.27 -3.35 -9.80
CA VAL A 243 15.26 -3.57 -10.84
C VAL A 243 15.84 -3.25 -12.23
N THR A 244 16.37 -2.05 -12.44
CA THR A 244 16.95 -1.66 -13.73
C THR A 244 18.14 -2.56 -14.09
N GLY A 245 18.97 -2.91 -13.11
CA GLY A 245 20.07 -3.85 -13.32
C GLY A 245 19.61 -5.28 -13.64
N ALA A 246 18.37 -5.68 -13.30
CA ALA A 246 17.78 -6.94 -13.74
C ALA A 246 17.21 -6.83 -15.16
N GLU A 247 16.57 -5.71 -15.50
CA GLU A 247 16.08 -5.42 -16.87
C GLU A 247 17.22 -5.39 -17.88
N ASP A 248 18.30 -4.68 -17.57
CA ASP A 248 19.51 -4.60 -18.39
C ASP A 248 20.16 -5.99 -18.55
N TYR A 249 20.17 -6.80 -17.48
CA TYR A 249 20.73 -8.13 -17.51
C TYR A 249 19.96 -9.03 -18.48
N PHE A 250 18.63 -9.07 -18.36
CA PHE A 250 17.82 -9.92 -19.23
C PHE A 250 17.80 -9.44 -20.68
N SER A 251 17.83 -8.13 -20.92
CA SER A 251 17.95 -7.58 -22.27
C SER A 251 19.25 -8.05 -22.93
N LYS A 252 20.40 -7.89 -22.25
CA LYS A 252 21.69 -8.39 -22.74
C LYS A 252 21.74 -9.90 -22.90
N LEU A 253 21.12 -10.65 -21.98
CA LEU A 253 21.06 -12.10 -22.04
C LEU A 253 20.31 -12.56 -23.30
N LEU A 254 19.19 -11.91 -23.64
CA LEU A 254 18.45 -12.22 -24.85
C LEU A 254 19.26 -11.86 -26.10
N ASP A 255 19.84 -10.66 -26.16
CA ASP A 255 20.65 -10.20 -27.30
C ASP A 255 21.87 -11.09 -27.58
N GLN A 256 22.50 -11.64 -26.52
CA GLN A 256 23.67 -12.49 -26.66
C GLN A 256 23.35 -13.93 -27.09
N ASN A 257 22.13 -14.41 -26.80
CA ASN A 257 21.77 -15.82 -26.95
C ASN A 257 20.75 -16.09 -28.05
N ILE A 258 20.06 -15.04 -28.52
CA ILE A 258 18.99 -15.13 -29.49
C ILE A 258 19.16 -14.01 -30.50
N ASP A 259 19.38 -14.39 -31.76
CA ASP A 259 19.37 -13.44 -32.87
C ASP A 259 17.91 -13.08 -33.21
N LEU A 260 17.38 -12.09 -32.48
CA LEU A 260 15.99 -11.64 -32.56
C LEU A 260 15.66 -11.00 -33.92
N ASP A 261 16.66 -10.50 -34.65
CA ASP A 261 16.48 -9.83 -35.94
C ASP A 261 16.30 -10.82 -37.11
N VAL A 262 16.77 -12.07 -36.96
CA VAL A 262 16.74 -13.09 -38.02
C VAL A 262 15.63 -14.12 -37.80
N LYS A 263 15.27 -14.40 -36.54
CA LYS A 263 14.41 -15.55 -36.19
C LYS A 263 13.05 -15.10 -35.67
N ARG A 264 11.99 -15.40 -36.43
CA ARG A 264 10.61 -15.24 -35.94
C ARG A 264 10.32 -16.26 -34.86
N LEU A 265 10.39 -15.84 -33.59
CA LEU A 265 10.08 -16.68 -32.43
C LEU A 265 8.62 -17.15 -32.46
N LEU A 266 8.41 -18.42 -32.11
CA LEU A 266 7.09 -19.05 -31.97
C LEU A 266 6.54 -18.99 -30.53
N GLY A 267 7.36 -18.51 -29.59
CA GLY A 267 7.00 -18.36 -28.19
C GLY A 267 8.15 -17.74 -27.39
N PRO A 268 7.90 -17.41 -26.12
CA PRO A 268 8.92 -16.81 -25.27
C PRO A 268 10.03 -17.83 -24.95
N PRO A 269 11.30 -17.40 -24.94
CA PRO A 269 12.41 -18.26 -24.52
C PRO A 269 12.22 -18.74 -23.08
N GLU A 270 12.71 -19.93 -22.76
CA GLU A 270 12.59 -20.51 -21.43
C GLU A 270 13.95 -20.77 -20.78
N LEU A 271 14.05 -20.47 -19.48
CA LEU A 271 15.19 -20.88 -18.67
C LEU A 271 14.97 -22.31 -18.18
N VAL A 272 15.89 -23.21 -18.54
CA VAL A 272 15.91 -24.60 -18.07
C VAL A 272 17.15 -24.82 -17.21
N VAL A 273 16.96 -25.32 -15.99
CA VAL A 273 18.03 -25.63 -15.03
C VAL A 273 17.85 -27.08 -14.58
N ASN A 274 18.89 -27.90 -14.72
CA ASN A 274 18.83 -29.34 -14.41
C ASN A 274 17.67 -30.07 -15.11
N ASN A 275 17.45 -29.76 -16.39
CA ASN A 275 16.35 -30.27 -17.22
C ASN A 275 14.93 -29.89 -16.75
N GLU A 276 14.79 -28.98 -15.79
CA GLU A 276 13.51 -28.43 -15.36
C GLU A 276 13.35 -26.98 -15.84
N ARG A 277 12.24 -26.69 -16.52
CA ARG A 277 11.84 -25.32 -16.84
C ARG A 277 11.58 -24.55 -15.56
N LYS A 278 12.31 -23.45 -15.34
CA LYS A 278 12.11 -22.58 -14.18
C LYS A 278 11.11 -21.46 -14.47
N PHE A 279 11.28 -20.74 -15.57
CA PHE A 279 10.38 -19.67 -16.00
C PHE A 279 10.62 -19.32 -17.48
N TYR A 280 9.65 -18.61 -18.06
CA TYR A 280 9.79 -17.97 -19.36
C TYR A 280 10.47 -16.61 -19.20
N LEU A 281 11.26 -16.23 -20.20
CA LEU A 281 11.98 -14.97 -20.29
C LEU A 281 11.14 -13.86 -20.94
N ASP A 282 9.81 -13.99 -20.92
CA ASP A 282 8.87 -12.92 -21.27
C ASP A 282 8.48 -12.11 -20.04
N PHE A 283 9.13 -10.97 -19.86
CA PHE A 283 8.82 -10.07 -18.74
C PHE A 283 7.69 -9.09 -19.05
N GLU A 284 6.82 -9.40 -20.02
CA GLU A 284 5.64 -8.58 -20.34
C GLU A 284 4.71 -8.44 -19.13
N TRP A 285 4.56 -9.50 -18.34
CA TRP A 285 3.80 -9.46 -17.09
C TRP A 285 4.41 -8.47 -16.07
N PHE A 286 5.72 -8.22 -16.12
CA PHE A 286 6.40 -7.30 -15.20
C PHE A 286 6.11 -5.84 -15.53
N ARG A 287 5.70 -5.51 -16.77
CA ARG A 287 5.23 -4.16 -17.13
C ARG A 287 4.07 -3.69 -16.25
N VAL A 288 3.30 -4.62 -15.68
CA VAL A 288 2.25 -4.32 -14.69
C VAL A 288 2.84 -3.62 -13.46
N ALA A 289 4.04 -3.97 -13.00
CA ALA A 289 4.67 -3.32 -11.85
C ALA A 289 4.96 -1.84 -12.13
N HIS A 290 5.46 -1.51 -13.33
CA HIS A 290 5.69 -0.13 -13.76
C HIS A 290 4.38 0.64 -13.89
N TYR A 291 3.36 0.03 -14.52
CA TYR A 291 2.03 0.63 -14.60
C TYR A 291 1.45 0.95 -13.21
N LEU A 292 1.53 0.01 -12.26
CA LEU A 292 1.05 0.20 -10.90
C LEU A 292 1.84 1.29 -10.18
N GLU A 293 3.16 1.36 -10.35
CA GLU A 293 3.98 2.42 -9.78
C GLU A 293 3.57 3.81 -10.32
N GLU A 294 3.41 3.95 -11.64
CA GLU A 294 2.96 5.20 -12.28
C GLU A 294 1.55 5.60 -11.82
N LYS A 295 0.60 4.66 -11.87
CA LYS A 295 -0.77 4.82 -11.37
C LYS A 295 -0.75 5.35 -9.94
N ASN A 296 0.02 4.69 -9.08
CA ASN A 296 0.00 4.95 -7.64
C ASN A 296 0.81 6.18 -7.22
N ASN A 297 1.80 6.60 -8.01
CA ASN A 297 2.51 7.87 -7.83
C ASN A 297 1.60 9.08 -8.13
N SER A 298 0.64 8.95 -9.05
CA SER A 298 -0.25 10.05 -9.44
C SER A 298 -1.26 10.44 -8.35
N HIS A 299 -1.58 9.51 -7.44
CA HIS A 299 -2.62 9.70 -6.42
C HIS A 299 -2.28 10.76 -5.36
N PHE A 300 -1.01 11.14 -5.21
CA PHE A 300 -0.61 12.28 -4.37
C PHE A 300 -0.73 13.64 -5.09
N LYS A 301 -0.61 13.67 -6.42
CA LYS A 301 -0.69 14.92 -7.21
C LYS A 301 -2.12 15.44 -7.34
N SER A 302 -3.11 14.56 -7.23
CA SER A 302 -4.49 15.01 -7.14
C SER A 302 -4.78 15.51 -5.73
N SER A 303 -4.66 16.82 -5.55
CA SER A 303 -5.31 17.61 -4.48
C SER A 303 -6.84 17.38 -4.36
N ASN A 304 -7.41 16.47 -5.16
CA ASN A 304 -8.83 16.22 -5.34
C ASN A 304 -9.35 14.92 -4.71
N LEU A 305 -8.51 14.04 -4.15
CA LEU A 305 -8.99 12.79 -3.50
C LEU A 305 -8.95 12.86 -1.96
N ILE A 306 -8.18 13.78 -1.38
CA ILE A 306 -7.92 13.85 0.07
C ILE A 306 -8.12 15.28 0.59
N ARG A 307 -9.31 15.84 0.33
CA ARG A 307 -9.81 16.99 1.09
C ARG A 307 -11.29 16.77 1.40
N THR A 308 -11.59 15.79 2.25
CA THR A 308 -12.55 16.12 3.32
C THR A 308 -11.91 17.28 4.06
N GLN A 309 -12.45 18.48 3.85
CA GLN A 309 -11.84 19.73 4.31
C GLN A 309 -11.52 19.66 5.81
N TYR A 310 -10.26 19.38 6.16
CA TYR A 310 -9.72 19.76 7.46
C TYR A 310 -9.48 21.26 7.40
N LEU A 311 -10.54 22.04 7.61
CA LEU A 311 -10.37 23.46 7.81
C LEU A 311 -9.58 23.69 9.10
N SER A 312 -8.64 24.62 9.00
CA SER A 312 -7.57 24.94 9.94
C SER A 312 -7.91 24.74 11.41
N ASN A 313 -6.96 24.18 12.16
CA ASN A 313 -6.88 24.31 13.61
C ASN A 313 -6.52 25.78 13.95
N GLU A 314 -7.43 26.71 13.71
CA GLU A 314 -7.38 28.03 14.35
C GLU A 314 -8.61 28.18 15.27
N PRO A 315 -8.42 28.70 16.49
CA PRO A 315 -9.48 28.83 17.51
C PRO A 315 -10.60 29.82 17.18
#